data_AF-A0A3D5UWP6-F1
#
_entry.id   AF-A0A3D5UWP6-F1
#
_cell.length_a   1.000
_cell.length_b   1.000
_cell.length_c   1.000
_cell.angle_alpha   90.00
_cell.angle_beta   90.00
_cell.angle_gamma   90.00
#
_symmetry.space_group_name_H-M   'P 1'
#
loop_
_entity.id
_entity.type
_entity.pdbx_description
1 polymer ?
#
loop_
_entity_poly.entity_id
_entity_poly.type
_entity_poly.pdbx_seq_one_letter_code
_entity_poly.pdbx_strand_id
1 'polypeptide(L)'
;MMTEQQTSIRQKLASYLAQLPQPAALKLASGLERERLRGTANLPYEMILAGLRPLLASFRGARPGLPDALRQFCRPFEDLLVDRDDNGARQGRISRVSVMRVWSWLEQDLMPDTLPDLKARIAEHTLKNDEVALNAAVSVMHASTAAAIHAAFDEARQDTARRKQVEKRLGGEIGFEDACEIADVLSVAPAMLELQAVLPKQIADFDEGMVATLKELYERVEETSPSNALYLVFAVMGRLSEPSQILRFVRKVAQQRDDKVISRCELSIF
;
A
#
# COMPACT_ATOMS: atom_id res chain seq x y z
N MET A 1 3.74 -39.27 16.07
CA MET A 1 4.74 -39.64 15.03
C MET A 1 4.67 -38.78 13.76
N MET A 2 3.52 -38.57 13.10
CA MET A 2 3.49 -37.76 11.86
C MET A 2 3.79 -36.25 12.06
N THR A 3 3.45 -35.70 13.22
CA THR A 3 3.70 -34.29 13.57
C THR A 3 5.18 -33.98 13.83
N GLU A 4 5.94 -34.89 14.46
CA GLU A 4 7.38 -34.70 14.71
C GLU A 4 8.21 -34.75 13.42
N GLN A 5 7.85 -35.61 12.46
CA GLN A 5 8.51 -35.68 11.16
C GLN A 5 8.25 -34.43 10.32
N GLN A 6 7.03 -33.85 10.36
CA GLN A 6 6.74 -32.59 9.67
C GLN A 6 7.52 -31.40 10.26
N THR A 7 7.69 -31.34 11.58
CA THR A 7 8.50 -30.28 12.22
C THR A 7 9.97 -30.38 11.81
N SER A 8 10.52 -31.59 11.73
CA SER A 8 11.90 -31.84 11.26
C SER A 8 12.12 -31.43 9.81
N ILE A 9 11.17 -31.72 8.91
CA ILE A 9 11.23 -31.32 7.50
C ILE A 9 11.17 -29.78 7.36
N ARG A 10 10.31 -29.11 8.14
CA ARG A 10 10.22 -27.64 8.15
C ARG A 10 11.52 -26.98 8.60
N GLN A 11 12.16 -27.49 9.65
CA GLN A 11 13.43 -26.96 10.15
C GLN A 11 14.56 -27.15 9.13
N LYS A 12 14.63 -28.32 8.47
CA LYS A 12 15.60 -28.58 7.41
C LYS A 12 15.38 -27.67 6.20
N LEU A 13 14.14 -27.50 5.75
CA LEU A 13 13.78 -26.56 4.69
C LEU A 13 14.17 -25.12 5.05
N ALA A 14 13.82 -24.65 6.24
CA ALA A 14 14.18 -23.30 6.69
C ALA A 14 15.70 -23.10 6.72
N SER A 15 16.46 -24.08 7.23
CA SER A 15 17.93 -24.02 7.26
C SER A 15 18.56 -24.00 5.85
N TYR A 16 18.00 -24.76 4.92
CA TYR A 16 18.47 -24.81 3.53
C TYR A 16 18.12 -23.52 2.79
N LEU A 17 16.90 -23.00 2.96
CA LEU A 17 16.45 -21.75 2.37
C LEU A 17 17.26 -20.56 2.88
N ALA A 18 17.64 -20.55 4.16
CA ALA A 18 18.48 -19.52 4.78
C ALA A 18 19.92 -19.45 4.22
N GLN A 19 20.41 -20.53 3.60
CA GLN A 19 21.74 -20.60 2.98
C GLN A 19 21.73 -20.25 1.49
N LEU A 20 20.56 -19.93 0.91
CA LEU A 20 20.46 -19.62 -0.51
C LEU A 20 21.15 -18.29 -0.85
N PRO A 21 21.97 -18.25 -1.92
CA PRO A 21 22.46 -17.00 -2.48
C PRO A 21 21.30 -16.09 -2.89
N GLN A 22 21.47 -14.78 -2.72
CA GLN A 22 20.47 -13.76 -3.09
C GLN A 22 19.79 -13.99 -4.45
N PRO A 23 20.51 -14.16 -5.58
CA PRO A 23 19.87 -14.36 -6.89
C PRO A 23 19.02 -15.64 -6.96
N ALA A 24 19.41 -16.71 -6.25
CA ALA A 24 18.65 -17.96 -6.22
C ALA A 24 17.36 -17.82 -5.38
N ALA A 25 17.44 -17.14 -4.24
CA ALA A 25 16.28 -16.85 -3.39
C ALA A 25 15.27 -15.93 -4.09
N LEU A 26 15.73 -14.89 -4.79
CA LEU A 26 14.88 -14.01 -5.60
C LEU A 26 14.18 -14.79 -6.72
N LYS A 27 14.93 -15.60 -7.48
CA LYS A 27 14.38 -16.41 -8.58
C LYS A 27 13.35 -17.43 -8.09
N LEU A 28 13.61 -18.06 -6.95
CA LEU A 28 12.70 -19.04 -6.35
C LEU A 28 11.43 -18.39 -5.82
N ALA A 29 11.53 -17.24 -5.15
CA ALA A 29 10.37 -16.46 -4.73
C ALA A 29 9.51 -16.01 -5.94
N SER A 30 10.13 -15.47 -7.00
CA SER A 30 9.41 -15.09 -8.22
C SER A 30 8.84 -16.28 -9.01
N GLY A 31 9.44 -17.47 -8.90
CA GLY A 31 8.90 -18.70 -9.49
C GLY A 31 7.69 -19.23 -8.72
N LEU A 32 7.77 -19.24 -7.39
CA LEU A 32 6.67 -19.65 -6.51
C LEU A 32 5.45 -18.73 -6.65
N GLU A 33 5.67 -17.42 -6.75
CA GLU A 33 4.56 -16.49 -6.97
C GLU A 33 3.92 -16.66 -8.34
N ARG A 34 4.70 -16.96 -9.40
CA ARG A 34 4.15 -17.31 -10.72
C ARG A 34 3.30 -18.57 -10.68
N GLU A 35 3.75 -19.62 -10.01
CA GLU A 35 2.99 -20.86 -9.87
C GLU A 35 1.75 -20.68 -8.99
N ARG A 36 1.82 -19.84 -7.96
CA ARG A 36 0.66 -19.43 -7.16
C ARG A 36 -0.37 -18.67 -8.01
N LEU A 37 0.07 -17.75 -8.86
CA LEU A 37 -0.81 -17.02 -9.79
C LEU A 37 -1.46 -17.94 -10.83
N ARG A 38 -0.78 -19.01 -11.24
CA ARG A 38 -1.33 -20.04 -12.14
C ARG A 38 -2.33 -20.98 -11.47
N GLY A 39 -2.42 -20.97 -10.13
CA GLY A 39 -3.33 -21.81 -9.37
C GLY A 39 -2.88 -23.26 -9.21
N THR A 40 -1.58 -23.56 -9.34
CA THR A 40 -1.07 -24.94 -9.24
C THR A 40 -1.22 -25.47 -7.80
N ALA A 41 -2.21 -26.32 -7.51
CA ALA A 41 -2.61 -26.71 -6.14
C ALA A 41 -1.61 -27.60 -5.36
N ASN A 42 -0.52 -28.06 -5.96
CA ASN A 42 0.33 -29.12 -5.40
C ASN A 42 1.56 -28.67 -4.61
N LEU A 43 1.82 -27.35 -4.49
CA LEU A 43 2.95 -26.85 -3.68
C LEU A 43 2.47 -26.25 -2.34
N PRO A 44 3.15 -26.52 -1.21
CA PRO A 44 2.87 -25.85 0.06
C PRO A 44 3.47 -24.43 0.07
N TYR A 45 2.89 -23.52 -0.75
CA TYR A 45 3.40 -22.17 -0.99
C TYR A 45 3.65 -21.38 0.29
N GLU A 46 2.69 -21.35 1.21
CA GLU A 46 2.81 -20.60 2.46
C GLU A 46 3.95 -21.12 3.34
N MET A 47 4.24 -22.43 3.31
CA MET A 47 5.36 -23.01 4.07
C MET A 47 6.71 -22.57 3.51
N ILE A 48 6.86 -22.58 2.18
CA ILE A 48 8.11 -22.20 1.52
C ILE A 48 8.33 -20.70 1.61
N LEU A 49 7.29 -19.90 1.38
CA LEU A 49 7.34 -18.44 1.51
C LEU A 49 7.62 -18.01 2.96
N ALA A 50 7.03 -18.68 3.97
CA ALA A 50 7.34 -18.40 5.37
C ALA A 50 8.83 -18.61 5.71
N GLY A 51 9.46 -19.64 5.12
CA GLY A 51 10.90 -19.89 5.27
C GLY A 51 11.78 -18.86 4.54
N LEU A 52 11.30 -18.30 3.41
CA LEU A 52 12.02 -17.29 2.63
C LEU A 52 11.84 -15.86 3.15
N ARG A 53 10.70 -15.52 3.76
CA ARG A 53 10.37 -14.16 4.21
C ARG A 53 11.49 -13.49 5.02
N PRO A 54 12.14 -14.14 6.02
CA PRO A 54 13.23 -13.53 6.78
C PRO A 54 14.45 -13.17 5.92
N LEU A 55 14.80 -14.05 4.99
CA LEU A 55 15.94 -13.87 4.09
C LEU A 55 15.63 -12.80 3.03
N LEU A 56 14.41 -12.78 2.49
CA LEU A 56 13.96 -11.71 1.58
C LEU A 56 13.88 -10.35 2.27
N ALA A 57 13.51 -10.30 3.56
CA ALA A 57 13.50 -9.07 4.34
C ALA A 57 14.92 -8.50 4.57
N SER A 58 15.94 -9.35 4.58
CA SER A 58 17.35 -8.93 4.70
C SER A 58 17.93 -8.30 3.42
N PHE A 59 17.27 -8.52 2.27
CA PHE A 59 17.73 -7.97 1.00
C PHE A 59 17.22 -6.54 0.81
N ARG A 60 18.14 -5.61 0.56
CA ARG A 60 17.79 -4.25 0.12
C ARG A 60 17.42 -4.29 -1.37
N GLY A 61 16.23 -3.78 -1.72
CA GLY A 61 15.78 -3.64 -3.11
C GLY A 61 14.35 -4.12 -3.36
N ALA A 62 13.99 -4.27 -4.63
CA ALA A 62 12.67 -4.73 -5.04
C ALA A 62 12.39 -6.14 -4.48
N ARG A 63 11.30 -6.27 -3.72
CA ARG A 63 10.84 -7.56 -3.18
C ARG A 63 10.58 -8.50 -4.37
N PRO A 64 11.19 -9.70 -4.41
CA PRO A 64 10.99 -10.62 -5.53
C PRO A 64 9.53 -11.04 -5.61
N GLY A 65 9.05 -11.21 -6.84
CA GLY A 65 7.68 -11.60 -7.04
C GLY A 65 7.03 -11.03 -8.30
N LEU A 66 5.97 -11.69 -8.76
CA LEU A 66 5.02 -11.04 -9.69
C LEU A 66 3.94 -10.41 -8.81
N PRO A 67 3.71 -9.08 -8.90
CA PRO A 67 2.80 -8.40 -7.98
C PRO A 67 1.38 -8.97 -8.12
N ASP A 68 0.92 -9.67 -7.09
CA ASP A 68 -0.47 -10.09 -6.98
C ASP A 68 -1.39 -8.87 -6.77
N ALA A 69 -2.70 -9.08 -6.94
CA ALA A 69 -3.66 -7.98 -6.86
C ALA A 69 -3.60 -7.23 -5.52
N LEU A 70 -3.34 -7.93 -4.41
CA LEU A 70 -3.18 -7.32 -3.10
C LEU A 70 -1.95 -6.40 -3.05
N ARG A 71 -0.80 -6.84 -3.60
CA ARG A 71 0.37 -5.96 -3.73
C ARG A 71 0.06 -4.75 -4.58
N GLN A 72 -0.60 -4.91 -5.73
CA GLN A 72 -0.99 -3.77 -6.58
C GLN A 72 -1.92 -2.80 -5.86
N PHE A 73 -2.87 -3.32 -5.08
CA PHE A 73 -3.75 -2.54 -4.21
C PHE A 73 -2.95 -1.71 -3.19
N CYS A 74 -1.92 -2.28 -2.57
CA CYS A 74 -1.12 -1.61 -1.56
C CYS A 74 -0.14 -0.56 -2.09
N ARG A 75 0.22 -0.59 -3.38
CA ARG A 75 1.29 0.26 -3.92
C ARG A 75 1.07 1.77 -3.67
N PRO A 76 -0.11 2.37 -3.96
CA PRO A 76 -0.28 3.82 -3.83
C PRO A 76 -0.07 4.33 -2.41
N PHE A 77 -0.37 3.54 -1.39
CA PHE A 77 -0.25 3.92 0.01
C PHE A 77 0.90 3.21 0.75
N GLU A 78 1.82 2.54 0.03
CA GLU A 78 2.89 1.74 0.65
C GLU A 78 3.77 2.57 1.60
N ASP A 79 4.03 3.84 1.25
CA ASP A 79 4.88 4.73 2.04
C ASP A 79 4.15 5.34 3.27
N LEU A 80 2.84 5.08 3.42
CA LEU A 80 2.01 5.50 4.55
C LEU A 80 1.80 4.36 5.57
N LEU A 81 2.31 3.14 5.28
CA LEU A 81 2.09 1.96 6.11
C LEU A 81 2.98 1.93 7.36
N VAL A 82 2.35 1.77 8.53
CA VAL A 82 3.02 1.69 9.83
C VAL A 82 2.75 0.37 10.57
N ASP A 83 3.72 -0.09 11.37
CA ASP A 83 3.64 -1.34 12.13
C ASP A 83 2.97 -1.17 13.51
N ARG A 84 2.98 0.04 14.09
CA ARG A 84 2.34 0.36 15.38
C ARG A 84 1.46 1.58 15.26
N ASP A 85 0.30 1.48 15.90
CA ASP A 85 -0.59 2.62 16.13
C ASP A 85 -0.07 3.37 17.35
N ASP A 86 0.70 4.43 17.12
CA ASP A 86 1.02 5.40 18.18
C ASP A 86 -0.16 6.38 18.32
N ASN A 87 -0.49 6.80 19.55
CA ASN A 87 -1.62 7.69 19.91
C ASN A 87 -1.49 9.16 19.40
N GLY A 88 -0.69 9.42 18.37
CA GLY A 88 -0.48 10.77 17.80
C GLY A 88 -1.44 11.11 16.65
N ALA A 89 -1.19 12.24 15.99
CA ALA A 89 -1.90 12.64 14.76
C ALA A 89 -1.81 11.52 13.69
N ARG A 90 -2.98 11.15 13.14
CA ARG A 90 -3.14 9.92 12.33
C ARG A 90 -3.18 10.11 10.83
N GLN A 91 -3.48 11.32 10.36
CA GLN A 91 -3.62 11.55 8.93
C GLN A 91 -2.32 11.19 8.21
N GLY A 92 -2.42 10.40 7.13
CA GLY A 92 -1.27 9.89 6.39
C GLY A 92 -0.54 8.72 7.06
N ARG A 93 -1.17 8.04 8.03
CA ARG A 93 -0.64 6.80 8.64
C ARG A 93 -1.70 5.72 8.58
N ILE A 94 -1.35 4.59 7.97
CA ILE A 94 -2.26 3.45 7.80
C ILE A 94 -1.66 2.22 8.50
N SER A 95 -2.42 1.63 9.41
CA SER A 95 -1.98 0.41 10.11
C SER A 95 -1.87 -0.77 9.14
N ARG A 96 -0.74 -1.48 9.13
CA ARG A 96 -0.59 -2.70 8.31
C ARG A 96 -1.61 -3.79 8.65
N VAL A 97 -2.09 -3.83 9.89
CA VAL A 97 -3.12 -4.77 10.33
C VAL A 97 -4.45 -4.49 9.65
N SER A 98 -4.77 -3.20 9.43
CA SER A 98 -6.01 -2.77 8.80
C SER A 98 -6.08 -3.15 7.32
N VAL A 99 -4.94 -3.15 6.60
CA VAL A 99 -4.89 -3.51 5.17
C VAL A 99 -5.58 -4.86 4.89
N MET A 100 -5.29 -5.89 5.68
CA MET A 100 -5.90 -7.21 5.49
C MET A 100 -7.39 -7.24 5.82
N ARG A 101 -7.83 -6.43 6.78
CA ARG A 101 -9.25 -6.30 7.14
C ARG A 101 -10.02 -5.59 6.03
N VAL A 102 -9.48 -4.48 5.51
CA VAL A 102 -10.05 -3.73 4.38
C VAL A 102 -10.12 -4.62 3.15
N TRP A 103 -9.04 -5.35 2.83
CA TRP A 103 -9.04 -6.28 1.70
C TRP A 103 -10.10 -7.38 1.84
N SER A 104 -10.24 -7.97 3.03
CA SER A 104 -11.25 -9.01 3.27
C SER A 104 -12.68 -8.45 3.19
N TRP A 105 -12.88 -7.21 3.65
CA TRP A 105 -14.16 -6.51 3.54
C TRP A 105 -14.52 -6.21 2.08
N LEU A 106 -13.55 -5.85 1.25
CA LEU A 106 -13.75 -5.68 -0.18
C LEU A 106 -14.14 -7.00 -0.87
N GLU A 107 -13.44 -8.09 -0.56
CA GLU A 107 -13.71 -9.41 -1.17
C GLU A 107 -15.06 -10.00 -0.76
N GLN A 108 -15.53 -9.74 0.47
CA GLN A 108 -16.69 -10.42 1.02
C GLN A 108 -17.97 -9.58 0.96
N ASP A 109 -17.85 -8.25 1.10
CA ASP A 109 -18.99 -7.39 1.34
C ASP A 109 -19.17 -6.32 0.24
N LEU A 110 -18.10 -5.61 -0.15
CA LEU A 110 -18.24 -4.45 -1.06
C LEU A 110 -18.19 -4.81 -2.55
N MET A 111 -17.34 -5.76 -2.92
CA MET A 111 -17.05 -6.10 -4.32
C MET A 111 -16.95 -7.61 -4.55
N PRO A 112 -17.92 -8.42 -4.07
CA PRO A 112 -17.81 -9.88 -4.11
C PRO A 112 -17.73 -10.46 -5.53
N ASP A 113 -18.39 -9.82 -6.50
CA ASP A 113 -18.39 -10.29 -7.89
C ASP A 113 -17.28 -9.63 -8.74
N THR A 114 -17.03 -8.34 -8.51
CA THR A 114 -16.13 -7.53 -9.36
C THR A 114 -14.66 -7.69 -8.99
N LEU A 115 -14.34 -7.86 -7.69
CA LEU A 115 -12.94 -7.97 -7.25
C LEU A 115 -12.28 -9.28 -7.71
N PRO A 116 -12.94 -10.47 -7.68
CA PRO A 116 -12.38 -11.70 -8.25
C PRO A 116 -12.05 -11.57 -9.74
N ASP A 117 -12.91 -10.94 -10.54
CA ASP A 117 -12.67 -10.71 -11.97
C ASP A 117 -11.46 -9.80 -12.21
N LEU A 118 -11.34 -8.72 -11.43
CA LEU A 118 -10.17 -7.84 -11.47
C LEU A 118 -8.89 -8.58 -11.09
N LYS A 119 -8.94 -9.42 -10.04
CA LYS A 119 -7.80 -10.26 -9.62
C LYS A 119 -7.37 -11.21 -10.73
N ALA A 120 -8.32 -11.84 -11.43
CA ALA A 120 -8.05 -12.74 -12.54
C ALA A 120 -7.39 -12.00 -13.72
N ARG A 121 -7.91 -10.83 -14.11
CA ARG A 121 -7.33 -10.00 -15.17
C ARG A 121 -5.91 -9.53 -14.83
N ILE A 122 -5.69 -9.05 -13.61
CA ILE A 122 -4.36 -8.65 -13.14
C ILE A 122 -3.39 -9.82 -13.21
N ALA A 123 -3.79 -11.01 -12.73
CA ALA A 123 -2.97 -12.21 -12.80
C ALA A 123 -2.65 -12.61 -14.25
N GLU A 124 -3.63 -12.56 -15.14
CA GLU A 124 -3.47 -12.87 -16.57
C GLU A 124 -2.48 -11.92 -17.26
N HIS A 125 -2.67 -10.60 -17.13
CA HIS A 125 -1.78 -9.60 -17.74
C HIS A 125 -0.36 -9.66 -17.15
N THR A 126 -0.26 -9.94 -15.86
CA THR A 126 1.01 -10.16 -15.16
C THR A 126 1.75 -11.38 -15.72
N LEU A 127 1.05 -12.50 -15.96
CA LEU A 127 1.64 -13.71 -16.55
C LEU A 127 2.01 -13.53 -18.02
N LYS A 128 1.26 -12.72 -18.77
CA LYS A 128 1.53 -12.37 -20.17
C LYS A 128 2.63 -11.31 -20.34
N ASN A 129 3.08 -10.68 -19.25
CA ASN A 129 4.00 -9.55 -19.25
C ASN A 129 3.51 -8.37 -20.10
N ASP A 130 2.19 -8.15 -20.11
CA ASP A 130 1.53 -7.03 -20.79
C ASP A 130 1.37 -5.86 -19.82
N GLU A 131 2.39 -4.99 -19.77
CA GLU A 131 2.44 -3.88 -18.81
C GLU A 131 1.35 -2.84 -19.05
N VAL A 132 0.95 -2.62 -20.31
CA VAL A 132 -0.08 -1.63 -20.65
C VAL A 132 -1.43 -2.09 -20.13
N ALA A 133 -1.81 -3.33 -20.43
CA ALA A 133 -3.07 -3.90 -19.95
C ALA A 133 -3.08 -4.09 -18.42
N LEU A 134 -1.92 -4.46 -17.84
CA LEU A 134 -1.76 -4.54 -16.39
C LEU A 134 -2.02 -3.18 -15.71
N ASN A 135 -1.37 -2.12 -16.19
CA ASN A 135 -1.53 -0.78 -15.62
C ASN A 135 -2.97 -0.27 -15.74
N ALA A 136 -3.64 -0.54 -16.87
CA ALA A 136 -5.05 -0.22 -17.04
C ALA A 136 -5.95 -1.00 -16.05
N ALA A 137 -5.75 -2.30 -15.91
CA ALA A 137 -6.51 -3.13 -14.97
C ALA A 137 -6.30 -2.70 -13.50
N VAL A 138 -5.06 -2.37 -13.14
CA VAL A 138 -4.71 -1.87 -11.80
C VAL A 138 -5.35 -0.51 -11.53
N SER A 139 -5.33 0.40 -12.49
CA SER A 139 -5.99 1.71 -12.36
C SER A 139 -7.50 1.57 -12.16
N VAL A 140 -8.14 0.64 -12.87
CA VAL A 140 -9.58 0.35 -12.69
C VAL A 140 -9.83 -0.23 -11.30
N MET A 141 -8.97 -1.12 -10.82
CA MET A 141 -9.08 -1.68 -9.47
C MET A 141 -8.97 -0.58 -8.42
N HIS A 142 -7.97 0.29 -8.49
CA HIS A 142 -7.81 1.41 -7.54
C HIS A 142 -9.05 2.30 -7.50
N ALA A 143 -9.54 2.75 -8.66
CA ALA A 143 -10.70 3.61 -8.75
C ALA A 143 -11.98 2.93 -8.24
N SER A 144 -12.20 1.67 -8.61
CA SER A 144 -13.39 0.91 -8.21
C SER A 144 -13.39 0.63 -6.71
N THR A 145 -12.24 0.29 -6.14
CA THR A 145 -12.08 0.08 -4.70
C THR A 145 -12.25 1.37 -3.90
N ALA A 146 -11.67 2.49 -4.35
CA ALA A 146 -11.87 3.78 -3.71
C ALA A 146 -13.36 4.16 -3.67
N ALA A 147 -14.03 4.07 -4.82
CA ALA A 147 -15.46 4.37 -4.93
C ALA A 147 -16.34 3.47 -4.06
N ALA A 148 -16.06 2.17 -4.03
CA ALA A 148 -16.82 1.21 -3.22
C ALA A 148 -16.68 1.49 -1.72
N ILE A 149 -15.47 1.82 -1.26
CA ILE A 149 -15.25 2.21 0.13
C ILE A 149 -15.96 3.53 0.43
N HIS A 150 -15.75 4.58 -0.36
CA HIS A 150 -16.41 5.89 -0.14
C HIS A 150 -17.93 5.76 -0.08
N ALA A 151 -18.55 5.00 -0.98
CA ALA A 151 -19.98 4.75 -0.95
C ALA A 151 -20.43 4.08 0.36
N ALA A 152 -19.69 3.08 0.85
CA ALA A 152 -19.99 2.44 2.13
C ALA A 152 -19.85 3.39 3.32
N PHE A 153 -18.92 4.35 3.26
CA PHE A 153 -18.78 5.40 4.28
C PHE A 153 -19.93 6.39 4.25
N ASP A 154 -20.40 6.80 3.07
CA ASP A 154 -21.54 7.69 2.95
C ASP A 154 -22.84 7.03 3.45
N GLU A 155 -23.02 5.74 3.22
CA GLU A 155 -24.09 4.95 3.85
C GLU A 155 -23.94 4.88 5.37
N ALA A 156 -22.74 4.60 5.88
CA ALA A 156 -22.46 4.53 7.31
C ALA A 156 -22.66 5.89 8.03
N ARG A 157 -22.48 7.02 7.34
CA ARG A 157 -22.80 8.36 7.89
C ARG A 157 -24.30 8.54 8.13
N GLN A 158 -25.14 7.91 7.32
CA GLN A 158 -26.59 8.02 7.41
C GLN A 158 -27.21 6.96 8.35
N ASP A 159 -26.53 5.82 8.52
CA ASP A 159 -27.00 4.70 9.35
C ASP A 159 -25.99 4.32 10.45
N THR A 160 -26.32 4.66 11.70
CA THR A 160 -25.50 4.35 12.88
C THR A 160 -25.32 2.85 13.11
N ALA A 161 -26.32 2.02 12.77
CA ALA A 161 -26.21 0.57 12.92
C ALA A 161 -25.22 -0.01 11.90
N ARG A 162 -25.32 0.45 10.65
CA ARG A 162 -24.38 0.08 9.58
C ARG A 162 -22.95 0.54 9.90
N ARG A 163 -22.79 1.76 10.43
CA ARG A 163 -21.48 2.24 10.92
C ARG A 163 -20.87 1.31 11.96
N LYS A 164 -21.62 0.94 13.01
CA LYS A 164 -21.13 0.00 14.04
C LYS A 164 -20.77 -1.37 13.48
N GLN A 165 -21.50 -1.84 12.46
CA GLN A 165 -21.18 -3.09 11.77
C GLN A 165 -19.84 -3.00 11.02
N VAL A 166 -19.62 -1.92 10.27
CA VAL A 166 -18.37 -1.69 9.54
C VAL A 166 -17.19 -1.50 10.50
N GLU A 167 -17.35 -0.70 11.55
CA GLU A 167 -16.32 -0.54 12.60
C GLU A 167 -15.95 -1.90 13.22
N LYS A 168 -16.92 -2.72 13.59
CA LYS A 168 -16.65 -4.06 14.13
C LYS A 168 -15.88 -4.93 13.14
N ARG A 169 -16.20 -4.84 11.85
CA ARG A 169 -15.55 -5.60 10.77
C ARG A 169 -14.10 -5.18 10.55
N LEU A 170 -13.83 -3.87 10.64
CA LEU A 170 -12.50 -3.28 10.46
C LEU A 170 -11.67 -3.28 11.76
N GLY A 171 -12.28 -3.73 12.86
CA GLY A 171 -11.63 -3.92 14.16
C GLY A 171 -11.52 -2.64 14.98
N GLY A 172 -12.59 -1.86 14.97
CA GLY A 172 -12.79 -0.64 15.73
C GLY A 172 -12.82 0.62 14.87
N GLU A 173 -12.96 1.76 15.53
CA GLU A 173 -12.91 3.09 14.92
C GLU A 173 -11.60 3.35 14.19
N ILE A 174 -10.48 2.86 14.73
CA ILE A 174 -9.15 2.94 14.09
C ILE A 174 -9.14 2.31 12.70
N GLY A 175 -9.66 1.07 12.59
CA GLY A 175 -9.69 0.38 11.30
C GLY A 175 -10.68 1.02 10.32
N PHE A 176 -11.71 1.70 10.84
CA PHE A 176 -12.63 2.50 10.04
C PHE A 176 -11.91 3.75 9.48
N GLU A 177 -11.18 4.49 10.30
CA GLU A 177 -10.35 5.60 9.84
C GLU A 177 -9.32 5.15 8.78
N ASP A 178 -8.59 4.06 9.03
CA ASP A 178 -7.62 3.49 8.09
C ASP A 178 -8.25 3.15 6.74
N ALA A 179 -9.47 2.60 6.72
CA ALA A 179 -10.16 2.28 5.47
C ALA A 179 -10.54 3.53 4.67
N CYS A 180 -10.90 4.62 5.38
CA CYS A 180 -11.13 5.93 4.79
C CYS A 180 -9.86 6.47 4.13
N GLU A 181 -8.75 6.47 4.87
CA GLU A 181 -7.44 6.94 4.39
C GLU A 181 -6.97 6.13 3.17
N ILE A 182 -7.16 4.80 3.20
CA ILE A 182 -6.88 3.93 2.04
C ILE A 182 -7.71 4.38 0.83
N ALA A 183 -9.02 4.62 0.99
CA ALA A 183 -9.88 5.03 -0.13
C ALA A 183 -9.49 6.41 -0.69
N ASP A 184 -9.17 7.37 0.18
CA ASP A 184 -8.73 8.70 -0.22
C ASP A 184 -7.42 8.64 -1.00
N VAL A 185 -6.44 7.86 -0.54
CA VAL A 185 -5.16 7.69 -1.25
C VAL A 185 -5.37 6.98 -2.60
N LEU A 186 -6.24 5.96 -2.64
CA LEU A 186 -6.56 5.25 -3.88
C LEU A 186 -7.27 6.15 -4.92
N SER A 187 -8.05 7.13 -4.47
CA SER A 187 -8.68 8.11 -5.37
C SER A 187 -7.66 8.97 -6.13
N VAL A 188 -6.46 9.15 -5.57
CA VAL A 188 -5.33 9.88 -6.17
C VAL A 188 -4.17 8.94 -6.54
N ALA A 189 -4.44 7.64 -6.70
CA ALA A 189 -3.43 6.62 -6.97
C ALA A 189 -2.48 6.93 -8.14
N PRO A 190 -2.93 7.50 -9.29
CA PRO A 190 -2.02 7.83 -10.38
C PRO A 190 -0.90 8.80 -9.96
N ALA A 191 -1.25 9.86 -9.22
CA ALA A 191 -0.28 10.84 -8.75
C ALA A 191 0.66 10.25 -7.67
N MET A 192 0.13 9.39 -6.80
CA MET A 192 0.95 8.67 -5.82
C MET A 192 1.95 7.75 -6.52
N LEU A 193 1.52 6.96 -7.50
CA LEU A 193 2.42 6.05 -8.23
C LEU A 193 3.48 6.82 -9.04
N GLU A 194 3.12 7.95 -9.64
CA GLU A 194 4.06 8.86 -10.33
C GLU A 194 5.11 9.41 -9.36
N LEU A 195 4.69 9.95 -8.22
CA LEU A 195 5.57 10.41 -7.14
C LEU A 195 6.54 9.31 -6.70
N GLN A 196 6.01 8.10 -6.49
CA GLN A 196 6.78 6.96 -6.02
C GLN A 196 7.81 6.46 -7.05
N ALA A 197 7.53 6.63 -8.33
CA ALA A 197 8.41 6.25 -9.43
C ALA A 197 9.54 7.27 -9.65
N VAL A 198 9.25 8.56 -9.47
CA VAL A 198 10.23 9.65 -9.67
C VAL A 198 11.16 9.83 -8.46
N LEU A 199 10.62 9.72 -7.25
CA LEU A 199 11.41 9.93 -6.02
C LEU A 199 12.05 8.63 -5.54
N PRO A 200 13.26 8.70 -4.95
CA PRO A 200 13.88 7.53 -4.33
C PRO A 200 13.09 7.09 -3.09
N LYS A 201 13.21 5.80 -2.74
CA LYS A 201 12.57 5.21 -1.55
C LYS A 201 13.11 5.76 -0.23
N GLN A 202 14.34 6.28 -0.23
CA GLN A 202 14.95 6.99 0.90
C GLN A 202 15.62 8.25 0.37
N ILE A 203 15.26 9.39 0.96
CA ILE A 203 15.74 10.72 0.60
C ILE A 203 16.63 11.20 1.75
N ALA A 204 17.92 11.36 1.48
CA ALA A 204 18.87 11.92 2.45
C ALA A 204 18.85 13.46 2.43
N ASP A 205 18.76 14.04 1.24
CA ASP A 205 18.64 15.48 1.01
C ASP A 205 17.48 15.74 0.04
N PHE A 206 16.48 16.47 0.52
CA PHE A 206 15.31 16.88 -0.25
C PHE A 206 15.62 18.18 -1.00
N ASP A 207 16.27 18.02 -2.16
CA ASP A 207 16.76 19.12 -2.99
C ASP A 207 15.65 19.92 -3.70
N GLU A 208 16.03 21.02 -4.35
CA GLU A 208 15.09 21.90 -5.06
C GLU A 208 14.35 21.20 -6.21
N GLY A 209 14.97 20.22 -6.87
CA GLY A 209 14.35 19.45 -7.96
C GLY A 209 13.26 18.52 -7.43
N MET A 210 13.51 17.85 -6.31
CA MET A 210 12.51 17.02 -5.63
C MET A 210 11.36 17.87 -5.06
N VAL A 211 11.66 19.06 -4.52
CA VAL A 211 10.64 20.02 -4.06
C VAL A 211 9.76 20.48 -5.22
N ALA A 212 10.35 20.82 -6.37
CA ALA A 212 9.61 21.21 -7.56
C ALA A 212 8.71 20.07 -8.08
N THR A 213 9.24 18.84 -8.13
CA THR A 213 8.47 17.65 -8.53
C THR A 213 7.26 17.42 -7.62
N LEU A 214 7.46 17.45 -6.29
CA LEU A 214 6.36 17.31 -5.33
C LEU A 214 5.33 18.44 -5.51
N LYS A 215 5.78 19.67 -5.74
CA LYS A 215 4.90 20.83 -5.95
C LYS A 215 4.02 20.68 -7.18
N GLU A 216 4.59 20.30 -8.33
CA GLU A 216 3.81 20.11 -9.56
C GLU A 216 2.74 19.03 -9.40
N LEU A 217 3.08 17.92 -8.76
CA LEU A 217 2.13 16.84 -8.48
C LEU A 217 1.06 17.27 -7.46
N TYR A 218 1.47 17.96 -6.40
CA TYR A 218 0.57 18.48 -5.38
C TYR A 218 -0.45 19.44 -5.99
N GLU A 219 -0.01 20.42 -6.78
CA GLU A 219 -0.89 21.41 -7.41
C GLU A 219 -1.88 20.75 -8.37
N ARG A 220 -1.43 19.78 -9.17
CA ARG A 220 -2.29 19.00 -10.07
C ARG A 220 -3.39 18.23 -9.32
N VAL A 221 -3.02 17.58 -8.22
CA VAL A 221 -3.99 16.85 -7.39
C VAL A 221 -4.93 17.81 -6.69
N GLU A 222 -4.41 18.93 -6.18
CA GLU A 222 -5.19 19.90 -5.44
C GLU A 222 -6.27 20.58 -6.29
N GLU A 223 -6.04 20.78 -7.59
CA GLU A 223 -7.06 21.28 -8.52
C GLU A 223 -8.31 20.37 -8.58
N THR A 224 -8.13 19.06 -8.44
CA THR A 224 -9.21 18.07 -8.58
C THR A 224 -9.71 17.56 -7.23
N SER A 225 -8.83 17.44 -6.23
CA SER A 225 -9.09 16.83 -4.93
C SER A 225 -8.26 17.51 -3.83
N PRO A 226 -8.64 18.74 -3.41
CA PRO A 226 -7.87 19.53 -2.44
C PRO A 226 -7.59 18.83 -1.11
N SER A 227 -8.54 18.04 -0.62
CA SER A 227 -8.40 17.33 0.66
C SER A 227 -7.40 16.18 0.59
N ASN A 228 -7.19 15.61 -0.60
CA ASN A 228 -6.35 14.41 -0.79
C ASN A 228 -4.93 14.75 -1.26
N ALA A 229 -4.67 16.00 -1.65
CA ALA A 229 -3.33 16.45 -2.06
C ALA A 229 -2.28 16.29 -0.95
N LEU A 230 -2.68 16.37 0.32
CA LEU A 230 -1.78 16.22 1.48
C LEU A 230 -1.17 14.81 1.58
N TYR A 231 -1.81 13.77 1.01
CA TYR A 231 -1.25 12.42 1.02
C TYR A 231 0.09 12.31 0.29
N LEU A 232 0.31 13.15 -0.74
CA LEU A 232 1.60 13.22 -1.42
C LEU A 232 2.69 13.73 -0.47
N VAL A 233 2.35 14.72 0.36
CA VAL A 233 3.27 15.30 1.35
C VAL A 233 3.61 14.24 2.41
N PHE A 234 2.60 13.54 2.94
CA PHE A 234 2.82 12.46 3.91
C PHE A 234 3.68 11.33 3.35
N ALA A 235 3.47 10.93 2.09
CA ALA A 235 4.28 9.91 1.44
C ALA A 235 5.74 10.34 1.26
N VAL A 236 6.00 11.61 0.93
CA VAL A 236 7.37 12.14 0.89
C VAL A 236 7.98 12.15 2.30
N MET A 237 7.24 12.60 3.32
CA MET A 237 7.72 12.59 4.71
C MET A 237 8.15 11.19 5.15
N GLY A 238 7.42 10.14 4.76
CA GLY A 238 7.79 8.74 5.05
C GLY A 238 9.08 8.28 4.37
N ARG A 239 9.56 8.98 3.34
CA ARG A 239 10.81 8.69 2.62
C ARG A 239 11.99 9.54 3.11
N LEU A 240 11.75 10.63 3.83
CA LEU A 240 12.80 11.52 4.32
C LEU A 240 13.58 10.87 5.46
N SER A 241 14.90 10.94 5.39
CA SER A 241 15.77 10.55 6.51
C SER A 241 15.64 11.55 7.68
N GLU A 242 15.33 12.80 7.37
CA GLU A 242 15.04 13.86 8.33
C GLU A 242 13.70 14.52 7.97
N PRO A 243 12.62 14.25 8.71
CA PRO A 243 11.28 14.77 8.39
C PRO A 243 11.19 16.30 8.32
N SER A 244 12.06 17.03 9.03
CA SER A 244 12.12 18.50 9.05
C SER A 244 12.37 19.10 7.66
N GLN A 245 12.99 18.35 6.73
CA GLN A 245 13.27 18.83 5.38
C GLN A 245 12.00 19.12 4.58
N ILE A 246 10.84 18.56 4.97
CA ILE A 246 9.55 18.87 4.34
C ILE A 246 9.19 20.36 4.42
N LEU A 247 9.76 21.09 5.39
CA LEU A 247 9.57 22.55 5.51
C LEU A 247 10.07 23.32 4.29
N ARG A 248 11.00 22.77 3.50
CA ARG A 248 11.43 23.35 2.22
C ARG A 248 10.26 23.42 1.23
N PHE A 249 9.45 22.36 1.16
CA PHE A 249 8.23 22.33 0.36
C PHE A 249 7.18 23.31 0.92
N VAL A 250 6.93 23.28 2.23
CA VAL A 250 5.94 24.18 2.87
C VAL A 250 6.28 25.64 2.57
N ARG A 251 7.56 26.03 2.69
CA ARG A 251 8.03 27.38 2.33
C ARG A 251 7.75 27.71 0.86
N LYS A 252 7.98 26.77 -0.06
CA LYS A 252 7.78 26.97 -1.50
C LYS A 252 6.30 27.20 -1.84
N VAL A 253 5.39 26.44 -1.22
CA VAL A 253 3.95 26.57 -1.44
C VAL A 253 3.38 27.82 -0.76
N ALA A 254 3.80 28.11 0.48
CA ALA A 254 3.36 29.30 1.22
C ALA A 254 3.79 30.61 0.56
N GLN A 255 4.97 30.66 -0.09
CA GLN A 255 5.41 31.84 -0.83
C GLN A 255 4.54 32.18 -2.06
N GLN A 256 3.68 31.25 -2.51
CA GLN A 256 2.77 31.46 -3.64
C GLN A 256 1.31 31.65 -3.22
N ARG A 257 0.95 31.38 -1.97
CA ARG A 257 -0.43 31.43 -1.49
C ARG A 257 -0.50 32.05 -0.10
N ASP A 258 -1.12 33.22 0.00
CA ASP A 258 -1.56 33.77 1.28
C ASP A 258 -2.44 32.75 2.03
N ASP A 259 -1.98 32.38 3.23
CA ASP A 259 -2.69 31.84 4.40
C ASP A 259 -3.38 30.46 4.43
N LYS A 260 -3.58 29.70 3.34
CA LYS A 260 -4.40 28.46 3.43
C LYS A 260 -3.67 27.15 3.80
N VAL A 261 -2.38 27.02 3.53
CA VAL A 261 -1.64 25.76 3.80
C VAL A 261 -1.32 25.60 5.28
N ILE A 262 -1.12 26.72 5.99
CA ILE A 262 -0.75 26.74 7.41
C ILE A 262 -1.94 26.33 8.30
N SER A 263 -3.18 26.61 7.89
CA SER A 263 -4.37 26.30 8.69
C SER A 263 -4.75 24.80 8.70
N ARG A 264 -4.21 23.97 7.79
CA ARG A 264 -4.53 22.53 7.70
C ARG A 264 -3.39 21.61 8.13
N CYS A 265 -2.16 22.10 8.12
CA CYS A 265 -1.05 21.43 8.78
C CYS A 265 -1.04 21.90 10.23
N GLU A 266 -1.73 21.21 11.13
CA GLU A 266 -1.44 21.34 12.56
C GLU A 266 -0.02 20.78 12.82
N LEU A 267 0.99 21.60 12.49
CA LEU A 267 2.38 21.47 12.93
C LEU A 267 2.54 21.94 14.39
N SER A 268 1.43 22.08 15.12
CA SER A 268 1.42 22.27 16.55
C SER A 268 1.76 20.93 17.20
N ILE A 269 3.04 20.71 17.44
CA ILE A 269 3.66 20.17 18.67
C ILE A 269 5.11 19.82 18.28
N PHE A 270 6.03 20.67 18.75
CA PHE A 270 7.44 20.32 18.92
C PHE A 270 7.59 19.25 20.01
#